data_AF-A0A6N7TN74-F1
#
_entry.id   AF-A0A6N7TN74-F1
#
_cell.length_a   1.000
_cell.length_b   1.000
_cell.length_c   1.000
_cell.angle_alpha   90.00
_cell.angle_beta   90.00
_cell.angle_gamma   90.00
#
_symmetry.space_group_name_H-M   'P 1'
#
loop_
_entity.id
_entity.type
_entity.pdbx_description
1 polymer ?
#
loop_
_entity_poly.entity_id
_entity_poly.type
_entity_poly.pdbx_seq_one_letter_code
_entity_poly.pdbx_strand_id
1 'polypeptide(L)' 'MKIKLSTPAEVRRTLSKIANMLLNNQIDPQRATAITNCCNSVLNCIRIDEQQKKLAELEKLLDEVEANGA' A
#
# COMPACT_ATOMS: atom_id res chain seq x y z
N MET A 1 -16.87 11.88 5.47
CA MET A 1 -15.70 11.69 4.58
C MET A 1 -15.54 10.20 4.30
N LYS A 2 -15.65 9.75 3.05
CA LYS A 2 -15.40 8.34 2.68
C LYS A 2 -13.96 8.23 2.20
N ILE A 3 -13.14 7.44 2.89
CA ILE A 3 -11.74 7.23 2.53
C ILE A 3 -11.66 5.98 1.64
N LYS A 4 -11.02 6.10 0.49
CA LYS A 4 -10.63 4.96 -0.35
C LYS A 4 -9.12 4.75 -0.19
N LEU A 5 -8.71 3.52 0.10
CA LEU A 5 -7.32 3.13 0.33
C LEU A 5 -6.94 1.90 -0.53
N SER A 6 -7.65 1.64 -1.63
CA SER A 6 -7.50 0.39 -2.37
C SER A 6 -6.27 0.37 -3.28
N THR A 7 -5.66 1.53 -3.55
CA THR A 7 -4.46 1.64 -4.39
C THR A 7 -3.44 2.61 -3.77
N PRO A 8 -2.15 2.49 -4.12
CA PRO A 8 -1.14 3.45 -3.65
C PRO A 8 -1.45 4.90 -4.02
N ALA A 9 -2.08 5.12 -5.19
CA ALA A 9 -2.48 6.45 -5.65
C ALA A 9 -3.59 7.06 -4.76
N GLU A 10 -4.57 6.25 -4.35
CA GLU A 10 -5.64 6.67 -3.45
C GLU A 10 -5.13 6.97 -2.04
N VAL A 11 -4.20 6.13 -1.54
CA VAL A 11 -3.53 6.37 -0.25
C VAL A 11 -2.76 7.70 -0.29
N ARG A 12 -1.97 7.94 -1.34
CA ARG A 12 -1.23 9.20 -1.52
C ARG A 12 -2.16 10.40 -1.53
N ARG A 13 -3.27 10.34 -2.29
CA ARG A 13 -4.28 11.42 -2.32
C ARG A 13 -4.89 11.66 -0.95
N THR A 14 -5.13 10.61 -0.16
CA THR A 14 -5.65 10.72 1.21
C THR A 14 -4.64 11.41 2.12
N LEU A 15 -3.38 10.98 2.11
CA LEU A 15 -2.30 11.60 2.90
C LEU A 15 -2.13 13.10 2.58
N SER A 16 -2.18 13.48 1.29
CA SER A 16 -2.14 14.89 0.90
C SER A 16 -3.30 15.71 1.48
N LYS A 17 -4.51 15.14 1.53
CA LYS A 17 -5.66 15.81 2.16
C LYS A 17 -5.46 15.97 3.67
N ILE A 18 -5.00 14.92 4.35
CA ILE A 18 -4.72 14.96 5.80
C ILE A 18 -3.64 15.98 6.12
N ALA A 19 -2.56 16.05 5.33
CA ALA A 19 -1.51 17.05 5.50
C ALA A 19 -2.07 18.48 5.37
N ASN A 20 -2.89 18.75 4.36
CA ASN A 20 -3.54 20.05 4.19
C ASN A 20 -4.50 20.37 5.34
N MET A 21 -5.27 19.39 5.82
CA MET A 21 -6.16 19.58 6.96
C MET A 21 -5.36 19.88 8.24
N LEU A 22 -4.23 19.22 8.44
CA LEU A 22 -3.36 19.42 9.62
C LEU A 22 -2.73 20.82 9.59
N LEU A 23 -2.19 21.24 8.45
CA LEU A 23 -1.60 22.58 8.27
C LEU A 23 -2.61 23.70 8.50
N ASN A 24 -3.88 23.47 8.15
CA ASN A 24 -4.98 24.42 8.33
C ASN A 24 -5.72 24.26 9.68
N ASN A 25 -5.21 23.48 10.63
CA ASN A 25 -5.81 23.21 11.94
C ASN A 25 -7.25 22.63 11.87
N GLN A 26 -7.60 21.94 10.78
CA GLN A 26 -8.93 21.33 10.56
C GLN A 26 -9.03 19.90 11.11
N ILE A 27 -7.90 19.34 11.54
CA ILE A 27 -7.79 18.03 12.20
C ILE A 27 -6.72 18.14 13.28
N ASP A 28 -6.94 17.52 14.43
CA ASP A 28 -5.91 17.47 15.46
C ASP A 28 -4.76 16.52 15.07
N PRO A 29 -3.55 16.75 15.61
CA PRO A 29 -2.39 15.93 15.30
C PRO A 29 -2.55 14.44 15.61
N GLN A 30 -3.33 14.07 16.64
CA GLN A 30 -3.51 12.68 17.04
C GLN A 30 -4.33 11.91 16.02
N ARG A 31 -5.44 12.51 15.53
CA ARG A 31 -6.23 11.94 14.44
C ARG A 31 -5.45 11.89 13.13
N ALA A 32 -4.68 12.92 12.79
CA ALA A 32 -3.84 12.92 11.61
C ALA A 32 -2.79 11.79 11.64
N THR A 33 -2.19 11.55 12.80
CA THR A 33 -1.22 10.46 13.03
C THR A 33 -1.88 9.10 12.89
N ALA A 34 -3.05 8.89 13.50
CA ALA A 34 -3.80 7.64 13.38
C ALA A 34 -4.13 7.31 11.92
N ILE A 35 -4.60 8.29 11.15
CA ILE A 35 -4.93 8.10 9.72
C ILE A 35 -3.66 7.79 8.91
N THR A 36 -2.55 8.48 9.19
CA THR A 36 -1.26 8.21 8.54
C THR A 36 -0.79 6.78 8.79
N ASN A 37 -0.92 6.29 10.02
CA ASN A 37 -0.58 4.92 10.37
C ASN A 37 -1.46 3.90 9.62
N CYS A 38 -2.78 4.13 9.54
CA CYS A 38 -3.65 3.29 8.72
C CYS A 38 -3.23 3.26 7.25
N CYS A 39 -2.86 4.42 6.69
CA CYS A 39 -2.37 4.52 5.31
C CYS A 39 -1.08 3.71 5.10
N ASN A 40 -0.14 3.78 6.04
CA ASN A 40 1.11 3.03 5.99
C ASN A 40 0.87 1.51 6.06
N SER A 41 -0.02 1.05 6.94
CA SER A 41 -0.40 -0.36 7.01
C SER A 41 -0.99 -0.86 5.69
N VAL A 42 -1.87 -0.07 5.07
CA VAL A 42 -2.47 -0.45 3.78
C VAL A 42 -1.44 -0.49 2.65
N LEU A 43 -0.51 0.47 2.59
CA LEU A 43 0.59 0.43 1.61
C LEU A 43 1.47 -0.81 1.78
N ASN A 44 1.75 -1.21 3.03
CA ASN A 44 2.50 -2.42 3.31
C ASN A 44 1.74 -3.67 2.84
N CYS A 45 0.43 -3.76 3.09
CA CYS A 45 -0.39 -4.86 2.57
C CYS A 45 -0.33 -4.93 1.03
N ILE A 46 -0.57 -3.82 0.34
CA ILE A 46 -0.50 -3.76 -1.14
C ILE A 46 0.87 -4.23 -1.65
N ARG A 47 1.96 -3.78 -1.01
CA ARG A 47 3.32 -4.18 -1.39
C ARG A 47 3.54 -5.67 -1.18
N ILE A 48 3.10 -6.23 -0.07
CA ILE A 48 3.22 -7.67 0.22
C ILE A 48 2.46 -8.48 -0.83
N ASP A 49 1.24 -8.08 -1.18
CA ASP A 49 0.44 -8.77 -2.19
C ASP A 49 1.11 -8.76 -3.58
N GLU A 50 1.69 -7.61 -3.97
CA GLU A 50 2.46 -7.50 -5.22
C GLU A 50 3.73 -8.36 -5.21
N GLN A 51 4.42 -8.42 -4.07
CA GLN A 51 5.61 -9.25 -3.91
C GLN A 51 5.27 -10.75 -3.96
N GLN A 52 4.17 -11.17 -3.33
CA GLN A 52 3.69 -12.55 -3.38
C GLN A 52 3.35 -13.00 -4.80
N LYS A 53 2.71 -12.14 -5.60
CA LYS A 53 2.45 -12.43 -7.02
C LYS A 53 3.73 -12.66 -7.82
N LYS A 54 4.72 -11.78 -7.64
CA LYS A 54 6.02 -11.91 -8.31
C LYS A 54 6.76 -13.17 -7.87
N LEU A 55 6.70 -13.53 -6.59
CA LEU A 55 7.28 -14.77 -6.10
C LEU A 55 6.64 -15.99 -6.76
N ALA A 56 5.30 -16.05 -6.83
CA ALA A 56 4.60 -17.14 -7.49
C ALA A 56 4.93 -17.24 -9.00
N GLU A 57 5.09 -16.11 -9.69
CA GLU A 57 5.56 -16.08 -11.09
C GLU A 57 6.98 -16.61 -11.23
N LEU A 58 7.88 -16.25 -10.31
CA LEU A 58 9.27 -16.72 -10.30
C LEU A 58 9.37 -18.22 -9.99
N GLU A 59 8.60 -18.71 -9.01
CA GLU A 59 8.51 -20.15 -8.68
C GLU A 59 8.08 -20.95 -9.90
N LYS A 60 7.04 -20.49 -10.61
CA LYS A 60 6.59 -21.15 -11.84
C LYS A 60 7.66 -21.18 -12.94
N LEU A 61 8.38 -20.08 -13.15
CA LEU A 61 9.46 -20.02 -14.13
C LEU A 61 10.61 -20.97 -13.76
N LEU A 62 10.91 -21.11 -12.46
CA LEU A 62 11.92 -22.04 -11.98
C LEU A 62 11.51 -23.49 -12.27
N ASP A 63 10.27 -23.86 -11.97
CA ASP A 63 9.72 -25.19 -12.26
C ASP A 63 9.80 -25.52 -13.77
N GLU A 64 9.48 -24.55 -14.63
CA GLU A 64 9.59 -24.71 -16.09
C GLU A 64 11.03 -24.93 -16.55
N VAL A 65 12.00 -24.23 -15.96
CA VAL A 65 13.43 -24.42 -16.28
C VAL A 65 13.93 -25.78 -15.80
N GLU A 66 13.56 -26.21 -14.59
CA GLU A 66 13.92 -27.52 -14.06
C GLU A 66 13.32 -28.66 -14.90
N ALA A 67 12.07 -28.52 -15.34
CA ALA A 67 11.41 -29.51 -16.19
C ALA A 67 12.01 -29.61 -17.60
N ASN A 68 12.57 -28.52 -18.14
CA ASN A 68 13.19 -28.49 -19.47
C ASN A 68 14.69 -28.83 -19.45
N GLY A 69 15.32 -28.85 -18.27
CA GLY A 69 16.73 -29.16 -18.07
C GLY A 69 17.03 -30.64 -17.76
N ALA A 70 16.00 -31.50 -17.71
CA ALA A 70 16.07 -32.95 -17.51
C ALA A 70 15.92 -33.74 -18.82
#